data_AF-A0A5N8HEC3-F1
#
_entry.id   AF-A0A5N8HEC3-F1
#
_cell.length_a   1.000
_cell.length_b   1.000
_cell.length_c   1.000
_cell.angle_alpha   90.00
_cell.angle_beta   90.00
_cell.angle_gamma   90.00
#
_symmetry.space_group_name_H-M   'P 1'
#
loop_
_entity.id
_entity.type
_entity.pdbx_description
1 polymer ?
#
loop_
_entity_poly.entity_id
_entity_poly.type
_entity_poly.pdbx_seq_one_letter_code
_entity_poly.pdbx_strand_id
1 'polypeptide(L)'
;MTTLTAQQIACVYAWLAQLFSRELDDEQLTQIASAQMAEWFSLLKSEPPLAAAVNELENCIATLTVRDDARLELAADFCGLFLMTDKQAALPYASAYKQDEQEIKRLLVEAGMETSGNFNEPADHLAIYLELLSHLHFSLGEGTVPARRIDSLRQKTLTA
;
A
#
# COMPACT_ATOMS: atom_id res chain seq x y z
N MET A 1 13.62 16.56 -14.40
CA MET A 1 13.15 15.59 -13.39
C MET A 1 11.65 15.49 -13.59
N THR A 2 11.18 14.37 -14.10
CA THR A 2 9.75 14.12 -14.28
C THR A 2 9.20 13.58 -12.97
N THR A 3 8.30 14.33 -12.35
CA THR A 3 7.56 13.86 -11.18
C THR A 3 6.52 12.83 -11.61
N LEU A 4 6.26 11.82 -10.78
CA LEU A 4 5.17 10.87 -11.01
C LEU A 4 3.84 11.59 -11.23
N THR A 5 3.06 11.11 -12.20
CA THR A 5 1.69 11.57 -12.45
C THR A 5 0.75 11.14 -11.33
N ALA A 6 -0.43 11.78 -11.23
CA ALA A 6 -1.45 11.38 -10.26
C ALA A 6 -1.86 9.90 -10.43
N GLN A 7 -1.97 9.43 -11.68
CA GLN A 7 -2.29 8.04 -11.98
C GLN A 7 -1.18 7.09 -11.53
N GLN A 8 0.10 7.45 -11.75
CA GLN A 8 1.22 6.63 -11.28
C GLN A 8 1.27 6.57 -9.75
N ILE A 9 1.01 7.69 -9.07
CA ILE A 9 0.91 7.71 -7.60
C ILE A 9 -0.26 6.85 -7.11
N ALA A 10 -1.41 6.89 -7.78
CA ALA A 10 -2.53 6.00 -7.47
C ALA A 10 -2.14 4.52 -7.59
N CYS A 11 -1.39 4.15 -8.63
CA CYS A 11 -0.87 2.79 -8.80
C CYS A 11 0.12 2.40 -7.69
N VAL A 12 0.99 3.31 -7.24
CA VAL A 12 1.88 3.05 -6.09
C VAL A 12 1.06 2.71 -4.85
N TYR A 13 0.06 3.53 -4.52
CA TYR A 13 -0.79 3.29 -3.35
C TYR A 13 -1.57 1.99 -3.45
N ALA A 14 -2.14 1.67 -4.61
CA ALA A 14 -2.86 0.42 -4.83
C ALA A 14 -1.94 -0.80 -4.66
N TRP A 15 -0.73 -0.73 -5.22
CA TRP A 15 0.25 -1.79 -5.10
C TRP A 15 0.69 -1.99 -3.63
N LEU A 16 0.98 -0.91 -2.89
CA LEU A 16 1.28 -1.01 -1.47
C LEU A 16 0.10 -1.57 -0.66
N ALA A 17 -1.13 -1.15 -0.96
CA ALA A 17 -2.33 -1.68 -0.30
C ALA A 17 -2.42 -3.20 -0.47
N GLN A 18 -2.14 -3.71 -1.67
CA GLN A 18 -2.10 -5.14 -1.94
C GLN A 18 -1.02 -5.85 -1.11
N LEU A 19 0.19 -5.31 -1.04
CA LEU A 19 1.30 -5.89 -0.25
C LEU A 19 1.02 -5.97 1.24
N PHE A 20 0.31 -4.99 1.81
CA PHE A 20 -0.08 -5.01 3.23
C PHE A 20 -1.34 -5.83 3.51
N SER A 21 -2.16 -6.13 2.49
CA SER A 21 -3.46 -6.77 2.70
C SER A 21 -3.39 -8.26 3.01
N ARG A 22 -2.39 -8.98 2.49
CA ARG A 22 -2.25 -10.43 2.60
C ARG A 22 -0.87 -10.89 2.17
N GLU A 23 -0.53 -12.11 2.54
CA GLU A 23 0.63 -12.85 2.02
C GLU A 23 0.59 -12.96 0.49
N LEU A 24 1.75 -12.88 -0.16
CA LEU A 24 1.85 -13.10 -1.61
C LEU A 24 1.71 -14.58 -1.95
N ASP A 25 0.86 -14.88 -2.92
CA ASP A 25 0.82 -16.20 -3.55
C ASP A 25 1.95 -16.39 -4.58
N ASP A 26 2.06 -17.60 -5.15
CA ASP A 26 3.09 -17.95 -6.12
C ASP A 26 3.01 -17.10 -7.41
N GLU A 27 1.81 -16.69 -7.83
CA GLU A 27 1.61 -15.85 -9.02
C GLU A 27 2.12 -14.43 -8.75
N GLN A 28 1.73 -13.85 -7.62
CA GLN A 28 2.17 -12.51 -7.21
C GLN A 28 3.68 -12.46 -6.96
N LEU A 29 4.26 -13.53 -6.40
CA LEU A 29 5.69 -13.64 -6.19
C LEU A 29 6.45 -13.76 -7.53
N THR A 30 5.88 -14.45 -8.52
CA THR A 30 6.44 -14.48 -9.88
C THR A 30 6.33 -13.10 -10.53
N GLN A 31 5.20 -12.41 -10.35
CA GLN A 31 4.95 -11.10 -10.93
C GLN A 31 5.89 -10.02 -10.36
N ILE A 32 6.15 -10.01 -9.04
CA ILE A 32 7.01 -9.00 -8.42
C ILE A 32 8.47 -9.11 -8.88
N ALA A 33 8.89 -10.29 -9.33
CA ALA A 33 10.20 -10.57 -9.92
C ALA A 33 10.26 -10.39 -11.45
N SER A 34 9.17 -9.98 -12.09
CA SER A 34 9.07 -9.90 -13.55
C SER A 34 9.80 -8.69 -14.14
N ALA A 35 10.12 -8.75 -15.43
CA ALA A 35 10.69 -7.63 -16.17
C ALA A 35 9.78 -6.38 -16.18
N GLN A 36 8.46 -6.59 -16.20
CA GLN A 36 7.50 -5.48 -16.12
C GLN A 36 7.63 -4.73 -14.78
N MET A 37 7.84 -5.47 -13.68
CA MET A 37 8.02 -4.85 -12.37
C MET A 37 9.39 -4.14 -12.27
N ALA A 38 10.42 -4.67 -12.92
CA ALA A 38 11.72 -3.99 -13.02
C ALA A 38 11.64 -2.64 -13.77
N GLU A 39 10.83 -2.56 -14.82
CA GLU A 39 10.53 -1.28 -15.50
C GLU A 39 9.77 -0.32 -14.58
N TRP A 40 8.80 -0.83 -13.82
CA TRP A 40 8.07 -0.05 -12.83
C TRP A 40 8.99 0.50 -11.73
N PHE A 41 9.90 -0.32 -11.19
CA PHE A 41 10.91 0.13 -10.21
C PHE A 41 11.87 1.16 -10.79
N SER A 42 12.24 1.03 -12.06
CA SER A 42 13.05 2.03 -12.77
C SER A 42 12.35 3.38 -12.88
N LEU A 43 11.03 3.37 -13.11
CA LEU A 43 10.22 4.58 -13.04
C LEU A 43 10.17 5.15 -11.62
N LEU A 44 9.94 4.33 -10.58
CA LEU A 44 9.93 4.83 -9.19
C LEU A 44 11.27 5.44 -8.77
N LYS A 45 12.39 4.89 -9.25
CA LYS A 45 13.74 5.42 -9.03
C LYS A 45 13.97 6.79 -9.68
N SER A 46 13.09 7.26 -10.58
CA SER A 46 13.16 8.63 -11.09
C SER A 46 12.82 9.68 -10.02
N GLU A 47 12.16 9.27 -8.93
CA GLU A 47 11.96 10.07 -7.73
C GLU A 47 13.14 9.91 -6.76
N PRO A 48 14.00 10.93 -6.58
CA PRO A 48 15.19 10.80 -5.74
C PRO A 48 14.93 10.30 -4.31
N PRO A 49 13.83 10.71 -3.61
CA PRO A 49 13.55 10.21 -2.27
C PRO A 49 13.24 8.70 -2.22
N LEU A 50 12.79 8.09 -3.32
CA LEU A 50 12.42 6.68 -3.38
C LEU A 50 13.57 5.78 -3.82
N ALA A 51 14.58 6.34 -4.49
CA ALA A 51 15.61 5.55 -5.17
C ALA A 51 16.33 4.55 -4.24
N ALA A 52 16.67 4.97 -3.02
CA ALA A 52 17.34 4.10 -2.05
C ALA A 52 16.43 2.93 -1.60
N ALA A 53 15.18 3.21 -1.24
CA ALA A 53 14.22 2.19 -0.81
C ALA A 53 13.88 1.20 -1.93
N VAL A 54 13.76 1.69 -3.17
CA VAL A 54 13.49 0.81 -4.32
C VAL A 54 14.68 -0.10 -4.63
N ASN A 55 15.92 0.40 -4.53
CA ASN A 55 17.11 -0.45 -4.67
C ASN A 55 17.18 -1.54 -3.59
N GLU A 56 16.82 -1.21 -2.35
CA GLU A 56 16.76 -2.18 -1.26
C GLU A 56 15.70 -3.25 -1.53
N LEU A 57 14.50 -2.84 -1.97
CA LEU A 57 13.45 -3.76 -2.35
C LEU A 57 13.88 -4.71 -3.48
N GLU A 58 14.51 -4.21 -4.54
CA GLU A 58 15.02 -5.04 -5.64
C GLU A 58 16.04 -6.07 -5.14
N ASN A 59 16.92 -5.69 -4.22
CA ASN A 59 17.88 -6.60 -3.60
C ASN A 59 17.19 -7.67 -2.74
N CYS A 60 16.15 -7.31 -1.99
CA CYS A 60 15.32 -8.26 -1.23
C CYS A 60 14.62 -9.24 -2.16
N ILE A 61 14.01 -8.78 -3.27
CA ILE A 61 13.35 -9.64 -4.26
C ILE A 61 14.37 -10.58 -4.93
N ALA A 62 15.55 -10.07 -5.32
CA ALA A 62 16.61 -10.90 -5.89
C ALA A 62 17.10 -11.98 -4.92
N THR A 63 17.19 -11.66 -3.63
CA THR A 63 17.56 -12.62 -2.58
C THR A 63 16.46 -13.65 -2.33
N LEU A 64 15.19 -13.22 -2.38
CA LEU A 64 14.03 -14.08 -2.18
C LEU A 64 13.89 -15.11 -3.32
N THR A 65 14.08 -14.68 -4.57
CA THR A 65 13.86 -15.51 -5.77
C THR A 65 14.85 -16.67 -5.94
N VAL A 66 15.97 -16.66 -5.24
CA VAL A 66 16.94 -17.77 -5.26
C VAL A 66 16.71 -18.81 -4.16
N ARG A 67 15.68 -18.62 -3.32
CA ARG A 67 15.33 -19.56 -2.26
C ARG A 67 14.38 -20.65 -2.76
N ASP A 68 14.63 -21.88 -2.35
CA ASP A 68 13.75 -23.02 -2.66
C ASP A 68 12.36 -22.90 -2.00
N ASP A 69 12.28 -22.20 -0.87
CA ASP A 69 11.11 -22.04 -0.01
C ASP A 69 10.55 -20.60 0.04
N ALA A 70 10.85 -19.79 -0.99
CA ALA A 70 10.60 -18.36 -1.03
C ALA A 70 9.19 -17.95 -0.54
N ARG A 71 8.13 -18.59 -1.05
CA ARG A 71 6.75 -18.28 -0.64
C ARG A 71 6.52 -18.55 0.85
N LEU A 72 6.99 -19.69 1.35
CA LEU A 72 6.77 -20.10 2.74
C LEU A 72 7.48 -19.15 3.72
N GLU A 73 8.69 -18.75 3.39
CA GLU A 73 9.48 -17.85 4.23
C GLU A 73 8.90 -16.44 4.22
N LEU A 74 8.49 -15.93 3.05
CA LEU A 74 7.83 -14.63 2.97
C LEU A 74 6.48 -14.62 3.71
N ALA A 75 5.73 -15.71 3.61
CA ALA A 75 4.50 -15.91 4.38
C ALA A 75 4.76 -15.91 5.90
N ALA A 76 5.83 -16.58 6.34
CA ALA A 76 6.22 -16.60 7.74
C ALA A 76 6.64 -15.21 8.25
N ASP A 77 7.41 -14.46 7.45
CA ASP A 77 7.77 -13.07 7.74
C ASP A 77 6.53 -12.18 7.83
N PHE A 78 5.61 -12.28 6.87
CA PHE A 78 4.35 -11.53 6.89
C PHE A 78 3.53 -11.85 8.15
N CYS A 79 3.35 -13.13 8.47
CA CYS A 79 2.66 -13.56 9.68
C CYS A 79 3.33 -12.98 10.94
N GLY A 80 4.65 -13.11 11.05
CA GLY A 80 5.43 -12.64 12.18
C GLY A 80 5.35 -11.12 12.38
N LEU A 81 5.31 -10.36 11.28
CA LEU A 81 5.25 -8.91 11.30
C LEU A 81 3.84 -8.39 11.57
N PHE A 82 2.80 -8.97 10.96
CA PHE A 82 1.47 -8.34 10.90
C PHE A 82 0.34 -9.10 11.59
N LEU A 83 0.48 -10.42 11.79
CA LEU A 83 -0.62 -11.28 12.30
C LEU A 83 -0.40 -11.77 13.74
N MET A 84 0.77 -11.51 14.34
CA MET A 84 1.10 -11.90 15.71
C MET A 84 0.60 -10.86 16.75
N THR A 85 0.69 -11.19 18.04
CA THR A 85 0.22 -10.31 19.12
C THR A 85 1.11 -9.07 19.34
N ASP A 86 0.47 -8.01 19.85
CA ASP A 86 0.96 -6.64 20.10
C ASP A 86 2.37 -6.44 20.68
N LYS A 87 2.94 -7.39 21.43
CA LYS A 87 4.27 -7.23 22.04
C LYS A 87 5.44 -7.41 21.08
N GLN A 88 5.22 -8.01 19.91
CA GLN A 88 6.29 -8.39 18.97
C GLN A 88 5.98 -8.09 17.50
N ALA A 89 4.73 -7.75 17.17
CA ALA A 89 4.28 -7.47 15.81
C ALA A 89 4.21 -5.95 15.52
N ALA A 90 4.45 -5.58 14.26
CA ALA A 90 4.15 -4.27 13.72
C ALA A 90 2.71 -4.26 13.20
N LEU A 91 1.74 -4.38 14.11
CA LEU A 91 0.32 -4.51 13.78
C LEU A 91 -0.12 -3.42 12.78
N PRO A 92 -0.74 -3.78 11.64
CA PRO A 92 -1.07 -2.81 10.59
C PRO A 92 -2.35 -2.01 10.90
N TYR A 93 -2.68 -1.76 12.17
CA TYR A 93 -3.90 -1.05 12.59
C TYR A 93 -3.55 0.28 13.23
N ALA A 94 -4.18 1.37 12.79
CA ALA A 94 -3.96 2.70 13.37
C ALA A 94 -4.30 2.72 14.88
N SER A 95 -5.33 2.00 15.31
CA SER A 95 -5.73 1.85 16.71
C SER A 95 -4.66 1.21 17.60
N ALA A 96 -3.79 0.35 17.05
CA ALA A 96 -2.64 -0.20 17.78
C ALA A 96 -1.65 0.90 18.21
N TYR A 97 -1.68 2.04 17.52
CA TYR A 97 -0.86 3.23 17.78
C TYR A 97 -1.64 4.39 18.40
N LYS A 98 -2.79 4.10 19.02
CA LYS A 98 -3.68 5.07 19.71
C LYS A 98 -4.33 6.10 18.78
N GLN A 99 -4.49 5.78 17.50
CA GLN A 99 -5.27 6.60 16.56
C GLN A 99 -6.76 6.23 16.64
N ASP A 100 -7.63 7.16 16.22
CA ASP A 100 -9.09 6.98 16.23
C ASP A 100 -9.56 6.22 14.98
N GLU A 101 -9.94 4.95 15.13
CA GLU A 101 -10.53 4.12 14.05
C GLU A 101 -11.79 4.78 13.43
N GLN A 102 -12.49 5.65 14.16
CA GLN A 102 -13.65 6.33 13.59
C GLN A 102 -13.27 7.37 12.52
N GLU A 103 -12.04 7.87 12.53
CA GLU A 103 -11.61 8.86 11.55
C GLU A 103 -11.57 8.27 10.14
N ILE A 104 -10.95 7.11 9.95
CA ILE A 104 -10.91 6.46 8.64
C ILE A 104 -12.30 6.08 8.14
N LYS A 105 -13.20 5.63 9.02
CA LYS A 105 -14.61 5.34 8.67
C LYS A 105 -15.33 6.58 8.14
N ARG A 106 -15.13 7.74 8.79
CA ARG A 106 -15.66 9.04 8.31
C ARG A 106 -15.09 9.41 6.94
N LEU A 107 -13.77 9.27 6.77
CA LEU A 107 -13.08 9.62 5.54
C LEU A 107 -13.52 8.77 4.35
N LEU A 108 -13.71 7.47 4.53
CA LEU A 108 -14.25 6.57 3.50
C LEU A 108 -15.63 7.04 3.03
N VAL A 109 -16.54 7.31 3.96
CA VAL A 109 -17.89 7.81 3.63
C VAL A 109 -17.84 9.16 2.93
N GLU A 110 -16.99 10.10 3.39
CA GLU A 110 -16.80 11.40 2.72
C GLU A 110 -16.25 11.27 1.29
N ALA A 111 -15.47 10.22 1.01
CA ALA A 111 -14.93 9.87 -0.30
C ALA A 111 -15.91 9.04 -1.15
N GLY A 112 -17.04 8.58 -0.59
CA GLY A 112 -17.99 7.70 -1.29
C GLY A 112 -17.50 6.25 -1.42
N MET A 113 -16.61 5.82 -0.53
CA MET A 113 -16.09 4.46 -0.44
C MET A 113 -16.70 3.72 0.75
N GLU A 114 -16.76 2.40 0.63
CA GLU A 114 -17.16 1.49 1.71
C GLU A 114 -16.17 0.33 1.76
N THR A 115 -15.96 -0.26 2.95
CA THR A 115 -15.11 -1.44 3.07
C THR A 115 -15.81 -2.65 2.46
N SER A 116 -15.06 -3.46 1.70
CA SER A 116 -15.61 -4.70 1.14
C SER A 116 -15.93 -5.71 2.25
N GLY A 117 -17.09 -6.35 2.19
CA GLY A 117 -17.44 -7.45 3.09
C GLY A 117 -16.56 -8.70 2.95
N ASN A 118 -15.72 -8.76 1.90
CA ASN A 118 -14.74 -9.82 1.70
C ASN A 118 -13.38 -9.52 2.36
N PHE A 119 -13.18 -8.29 2.85
CA PHE A 119 -11.97 -7.90 3.57
C PHE A 119 -12.24 -8.06 5.07
N ASN A 120 -11.74 -9.16 5.64
CA ASN A 120 -12.01 -9.56 7.03
C ASN A 120 -11.09 -8.85 8.04
N GLU A 121 -10.76 -7.59 7.77
CA GLU A 121 -9.92 -6.77 8.65
C GLU A 121 -10.67 -5.52 9.12
N PRO A 122 -10.31 -4.97 10.30
CA PRO A 122 -10.76 -3.66 10.77
C PRO A 122 -10.59 -2.54 9.73
N ALA A 123 -11.46 -1.53 9.82
CA ALA A 123 -11.45 -0.41 8.88
C ALA A 123 -10.21 0.49 9.02
N ASP A 124 -9.49 0.41 10.14
CA ASP A 124 -8.22 1.10 10.38
C ASP A 124 -6.98 0.29 9.99
N HIS A 125 -7.16 -0.81 9.25
CA HIS A 125 -6.04 -1.51 8.64
C HIS A 125 -5.32 -0.61 7.61
N LEU A 126 -3.99 -0.58 7.62
CA LEU A 126 -3.14 0.27 6.77
C LEU A 126 -3.48 0.18 5.28
N ALA A 127 -3.79 -1.02 4.79
CA ALA A 127 -4.24 -1.24 3.42
C ALA A 127 -5.46 -0.38 3.03
N ILE A 128 -6.38 -0.10 3.96
CA ILE A 128 -7.56 0.75 3.72
C ILE A 128 -7.15 2.22 3.51
N TYR A 129 -6.20 2.73 4.29
CA TYR A 129 -5.66 4.08 4.11
C TYR A 129 -4.98 4.22 2.75
N LEU A 130 -4.18 3.22 2.37
CA LEU A 130 -3.50 3.19 1.08
C LEU A 130 -4.51 3.12 -0.08
N GLU A 131 -5.54 2.29 0.03
CA GLU A 131 -6.60 2.19 -0.99
C GLU A 131 -7.40 3.49 -1.13
N LEU A 132 -7.74 4.15 -0.02
CA LEU A 132 -8.37 5.48 -0.03
C LEU A 132 -7.46 6.50 -0.73
N LEU A 133 -6.17 6.53 -0.41
CA LEU A 133 -5.22 7.42 -1.08
C LEU A 133 -5.11 7.13 -2.58
N SER A 134 -5.15 5.86 -2.99
CA SER A 134 -5.17 5.47 -4.39
C SER A 134 -6.41 6.02 -5.10
N HIS A 135 -7.60 5.79 -4.53
CA HIS A 135 -8.87 6.26 -5.07
C HIS A 135 -8.91 7.79 -5.23
N LEU A 136 -8.40 8.52 -4.24
CA LEU A 136 -8.35 9.99 -4.28
C LEU A 136 -7.41 10.50 -5.39
N HIS A 137 -6.25 9.86 -5.59
CA HIS A 137 -5.35 10.25 -6.69
C HIS A 137 -5.93 9.91 -8.05
N PHE A 138 -6.66 8.81 -8.18
CA PHE A 138 -7.37 8.47 -9.41
C PHE A 138 -8.47 9.50 -9.72
N SER A 139 -9.25 9.89 -8.70
CA SER A 139 -10.32 10.88 -8.80
C SER A 139 -9.84 12.27 -9.22
N LEU A 140 -8.61 12.66 -8.85
CA LEU A 140 -7.99 13.90 -9.35
C LEU A 140 -7.80 13.89 -10.87
N GLY A 141 -7.55 12.72 -11.46
CA GLY A 141 -7.37 12.52 -12.89
C GLY A 141 -8.68 12.58 -13.69
N GLU A 142 -9.82 12.29 -13.07
CA GLU A 142 -11.13 12.25 -13.75
C GLU A 142 -11.84 13.62 -13.82
N GLY A 143 -11.51 14.55 -12.90
CA GLY A 143 -12.07 15.90 -12.89
C GLY A 143 -13.55 16.01 -12.48
N THR A 144 -14.15 14.92 -11.99
CA THR A 144 -15.56 14.82 -11.59
C THR A 144 -15.82 15.44 -10.21
N VAL A 145 -14.84 15.36 -9.30
CA VAL A 145 -14.90 15.93 -7.95
C VAL A 145 -13.96 17.14 -7.86
N PRO A 146 -14.35 18.23 -7.20
CA PRO A 146 -13.49 19.42 -7.07
C PRO A 146 -12.13 19.07 -6.42
N ALA A 147 -11.04 19.42 -7.10
CA ALA A 147 -9.67 19.10 -6.65
C ALA A 147 -9.40 19.53 -5.19
N ARG A 148 -9.91 20.68 -4.76
CA ARG A 148 -9.80 21.15 -3.37
C ARG A 148 -10.38 20.18 -2.34
N ARG A 149 -11.51 19.53 -2.66
CA ARG A 149 -12.13 18.54 -1.78
C ARG A 149 -11.27 17.29 -1.70
N ILE A 150 -10.75 16.83 -2.85
CA ILE A 150 -9.88 15.66 -2.91
C ILE A 150 -8.59 15.91 -2.14
N ASP A 151 -7.94 17.06 -2.32
CA ASP A 151 -6.72 17.43 -1.61
C ASP A 151 -6.96 17.53 -0.10
N SER A 152 -8.12 18.06 0.32
CA SER A 152 -8.49 18.08 1.74
C SER A 152 -8.63 16.66 2.31
N LEU A 153 -9.28 15.74 1.60
CA LEU A 153 -9.43 14.35 2.03
C LEU A 153 -8.07 13.63 2.08
N ARG A 154 -7.20 13.85 1.09
CA ARG A 154 -5.84 13.30 1.06
C ARG A 154 -5.03 13.74 2.28
N GLN A 155 -5.04 15.05 2.58
CA GLN A 155 -4.33 15.58 3.74
C GLN A 155 -4.85 15.01 5.06
N LYS A 156 -6.18 14.96 5.24
CA LYS A 156 -6.78 14.32 6.42
C LYS A 156 -6.34 12.86 6.55
N THR A 157 -6.38 12.10 5.45
CA THR A 157 -5.99 10.68 5.42
C THR A 157 -4.52 10.47 5.80
N LEU A 158 -3.61 11.35 5.37
CA LEU A 158 -2.18 11.27 5.72
C LEU A 158 -1.89 11.62 7.19
N THR A 159 -2.83 12.29 7.88
CA THR A 159 -2.69 12.73 9.27
C THR A 159 -3.58 11.98 10.26
N ALA A 160 -4.44 11.09 9.76
CA ALA A 160 -5.38 10.29 10.55
C ALA A 160 -4.66 9.12 11.21
#